data_AF-A0A939H427-F1
#
_entry.id   AF-A0A939H427-F1
#
_cell.length_a   1.000
_cell.length_b   1.000
_cell.length_c   1.000
_cell.angle_alpha   90.00
_cell.angle_beta   90.00
_cell.angle_gamma   90.00
#
_symmetry.space_group_name_H-M   'P 1'
#
loop_
_entity.id
_entity.type
_entity.pdbx_description
1 polymer ?
#
loop_
_entity_poly.entity_id
_entity_poly.type
_entity_poly.pdbx_seq_one_letter_code
_entity_poly.pdbx_strand_id
1 'polypeptide(L)'
;MKVAVLGAAGGIGQALSLLLKTQLPAGTTLSLYDVAPVVPGVAVDLSHIPTDVKVTGYGKDDLAVALEGCDIVLIPAGVPRKPGMDRSDLFNINAGIVKNLVEAVADNCPKACLGIITNPVNTTVAIAAETLKAKGVYDKNKLFGVTTLDVIRSETFVAELKGLDVASVHVPVIGGHSGTTILPLLSQVKGVSFTDEEVASLTPRIQNAGTEVVEAKAGGGSATLSMGQAAARFCLSLVAAMKGENVVEYTYVQTDDSDDAAFFAHPVRLGVNGVEEILPYGELSAFEQAAKESMLEGLRGDIKLGVDFVNQ
;
A
#
# COMPACT_ATOMS: atom_id res chain seq x y z
N MET A 1 14.24 -16.24 -1.11
CA MET A 1 13.07 -15.35 -1.07
C MET A 1 12.73 -14.90 -2.48
N LYS A 2 11.45 -14.86 -2.84
CA LYS A 2 10.94 -14.40 -4.13
C LYS A 2 9.86 -13.32 -3.92
N VAL A 3 10.03 -12.17 -4.56
CA VAL A 3 9.10 -11.04 -4.54
C VAL A 3 8.48 -10.87 -5.93
N ALA A 4 7.17 -10.68 -6.03
CA ALA A 4 6.50 -10.36 -7.30
C ALA A 4 5.87 -8.96 -7.28
N VAL A 5 5.95 -8.26 -8.41
CA VAL A 5 5.23 -7.02 -8.68
C VAL A 5 4.24 -7.25 -9.81
N LEU A 6 2.94 -7.19 -9.51
CA LEU A 6 1.86 -7.35 -10.48
C LEU A 6 1.38 -5.97 -10.94
N GLY A 7 1.60 -5.62 -12.21
CA GLY A 7 1.45 -4.26 -12.73
C GLY A 7 2.79 -3.54 -12.91
N ALA A 8 3.86 -4.29 -13.19
CA ALA A 8 5.23 -3.79 -13.21
C ALA A 8 5.55 -2.85 -14.38
N ALA A 9 4.74 -2.81 -15.45
CA ALA A 9 4.96 -1.90 -16.57
C ALA A 9 4.40 -0.49 -16.31
N GLY A 10 3.52 -0.32 -15.32
CA GLY A 10 2.95 0.97 -14.94
C GLY A 10 3.96 1.90 -14.26
N GLY A 11 3.62 3.19 -14.14
CA GLY A 11 4.54 4.19 -13.57
C GLY A 11 4.96 3.93 -12.11
N ILE A 12 4.05 3.39 -11.29
CA ILE A 12 4.38 2.93 -9.93
C ILE A 12 5.21 1.63 -10.01
N GLY A 13 4.77 0.68 -10.85
CA GLY A 13 5.41 -0.61 -11.02
C GLY A 13 6.89 -0.52 -11.41
N GLN A 14 7.24 0.32 -12.39
CA GLN A 14 8.63 0.50 -12.82
C GLN A 14 9.50 1.13 -11.71
N ALA A 15 9.01 2.20 -11.06
CA ALA A 15 9.72 2.85 -9.96
C ALA A 15 9.96 1.89 -8.80
N LEU A 16 8.92 1.15 -8.40
CA LEU A 16 9.01 0.11 -7.37
C LEU A 16 10.00 -0.99 -7.78
N SER A 17 9.92 -1.49 -9.01
CA SER A 17 10.79 -2.57 -9.49
C SER A 17 12.27 -2.17 -9.51
N LEU A 18 12.58 -0.92 -9.88
CA LEU A 18 13.93 -0.37 -9.81
C LEU A 18 14.46 -0.33 -8.37
N LEU A 19 13.65 0.17 -7.43
CA LEU A 19 14.04 0.25 -6.02
C LEU A 19 14.22 -1.15 -5.42
N LEU A 20 13.34 -2.09 -5.73
CA LEU A 20 13.47 -3.48 -5.28
C LEU A 20 14.72 -4.15 -5.87
N LYS A 21 15.02 -3.96 -7.17
CA LYS A 21 16.24 -4.49 -7.79
C LYS A 21 17.52 -3.97 -7.12
N THR A 22 17.50 -2.74 -6.62
CA THR A 22 18.68 -2.08 -6.03
C THR A 22 18.81 -2.28 -4.52
N GLN A 23 17.71 -2.56 -3.81
CA GLN A 23 17.67 -2.56 -2.34
C GLN A 23 17.29 -3.91 -1.72
N LEU A 24 16.72 -4.84 -2.48
CA LEU A 24 16.45 -6.19 -1.96
C LEU A 24 17.77 -6.90 -1.60
N PRO A 25 17.73 -7.78 -0.59
CA PRO A 25 18.91 -8.56 -0.20
C PRO A 25 19.45 -9.42 -1.34
N ALA A 26 20.77 -9.63 -1.33
CA ALA A 26 21.45 -10.59 -2.21
C ALA A 26 20.78 -11.99 -2.17
N GLY A 27 20.71 -12.66 -3.31
CA GLY A 27 20.04 -13.94 -3.51
C GLY A 27 18.51 -13.85 -3.68
N THR A 28 17.92 -12.66 -3.71
CA THR A 28 16.47 -12.50 -3.92
C THR A 28 16.10 -12.67 -5.40
N THR A 29 14.96 -13.32 -5.67
CA THR A 29 14.34 -13.32 -7.01
C THR A 29 13.21 -12.29 -7.07
N LEU A 30 13.20 -11.46 -8.12
CA LEU A 30 12.19 -10.45 -8.41
C LEU A 30 11.43 -10.83 -9.70
N SER A 31 10.16 -11.17 -9.57
CA SER A 31 9.25 -11.41 -10.69
C SER A 31 8.49 -10.14 -11.05
N LEU A 32 8.53 -9.74 -12.31
CA LEU A 32 7.74 -8.62 -12.83
C LEU A 32 6.66 -9.16 -13.74
N TYR A 33 5.40 -8.87 -13.44
CA TYR A 33 4.27 -9.26 -14.28
C TYR A 33 3.49 -8.04 -14.73
N ASP A 34 3.06 -8.05 -15.99
CA ASP A 34 2.08 -7.11 -16.53
C ASP A 34 1.42 -7.70 -17.78
N VAL A 35 0.21 -7.24 -18.07
CA VAL A 35 -0.46 -7.54 -19.35
C VAL A 35 0.15 -6.75 -20.51
N ALA A 36 0.84 -5.64 -20.21
CA ALA A 36 1.52 -4.83 -21.20
C ALA A 36 2.72 -5.61 -21.79
N PRO A 37 2.85 -5.68 -23.13
CA PRO A 37 3.89 -6.49 -23.79
C PRO A 37 5.32 -5.99 -23.53
N VAL A 38 5.48 -4.81 -22.94
CA VAL A 38 6.78 -4.22 -22.59
C VAL A 38 7.42 -4.85 -21.34
N VAL A 39 6.67 -5.55 -20.49
CA VAL A 39 7.18 -6.03 -19.19
C VAL A 39 8.41 -6.94 -19.27
N PRO A 40 8.60 -7.82 -20.28
CA PRO A 40 9.86 -8.55 -20.41
C PRO A 40 11.04 -7.60 -20.70
N GLY A 41 10.81 -6.54 -21.47
CA GLY A 41 11.80 -5.49 -21.74
C GLY A 41 12.18 -4.69 -20.49
N VAL A 42 11.20 -4.36 -19.63
CA VAL A 42 11.44 -3.71 -18.33
C VAL A 42 12.35 -4.58 -17.45
N ALA A 43 12.12 -5.89 -17.41
CA ALA A 43 12.98 -6.80 -16.66
C ALA A 43 14.39 -6.91 -17.25
N VAL A 44 14.53 -6.94 -18.58
CA VAL A 44 15.84 -6.93 -19.26
C VAL A 44 16.61 -5.66 -18.90
N ASP A 45 15.96 -4.49 -18.93
CA ASP A 45 16.58 -3.23 -18.52
C ASP A 45 17.11 -3.29 -17.08
N LEU A 46 16.25 -3.70 -16.13
CA LEU A 46 16.65 -3.85 -14.73
C LEU A 46 17.73 -4.93 -14.51
N SER A 47 17.79 -5.96 -15.36
CA SER A 47 18.78 -7.04 -15.24
C SER A 47 20.23 -6.56 -15.44
N HIS A 48 20.43 -5.42 -16.11
CA HIS A 48 21.74 -4.82 -16.31
C HIS A 48 22.30 -4.12 -15.07
N ILE A 49 21.48 -3.94 -14.01
CA ILE A 49 21.94 -3.35 -12.75
C ILE A 49 22.75 -4.39 -11.96
N PRO A 50 24.00 -4.06 -11.55
CA PRO A 50 24.94 -5.01 -10.95
C PRO A 50 24.63 -5.29 -9.46
N THR A 51 23.49 -5.90 -9.18
CA THR A 51 23.12 -6.44 -7.86
C THR A 51 22.81 -7.92 -7.93
N ASP A 52 23.01 -8.64 -6.83
CA ASP A 52 22.66 -10.06 -6.68
C ASP A 52 21.16 -10.26 -6.43
N VAL A 53 20.34 -9.63 -7.26
CA VAL A 53 18.89 -9.79 -7.29
C VAL A 53 18.53 -10.20 -8.70
N LYS A 54 18.07 -11.45 -8.87
CA LYS A 54 17.68 -11.99 -10.18
C LYS A 54 16.31 -11.45 -10.55
N VAL A 55 16.20 -10.80 -11.70
CA VAL A 55 14.93 -10.26 -12.19
C VAL A 55 14.47 -10.97 -13.46
N THR A 56 13.18 -11.30 -13.54
CA THR A 56 12.55 -11.89 -14.73
C THR A 56 11.20 -11.22 -14.99
N GLY A 57 10.91 -10.92 -16.26
CA GLY A 57 9.64 -10.36 -16.69
C GLY A 57 8.73 -11.43 -17.30
N TYR A 58 7.44 -11.36 -16.97
CA TYR A 58 6.41 -12.33 -17.31
C TYR A 58 5.25 -11.61 -17.99
N GLY A 59 4.87 -12.04 -19.19
CA GLY A 59 3.80 -11.43 -19.96
C GLY A 59 2.41 -11.85 -19.48
N LYS A 60 1.39 -11.38 -20.18
CA LYS A 60 -0.04 -11.64 -19.92
C LYS A 60 -0.36 -13.10 -19.62
N ASP A 61 0.26 -14.04 -20.33
CA ASP A 61 -0.07 -15.48 -20.25
C ASP A 61 0.77 -16.23 -19.19
N ASP A 62 1.70 -15.54 -18.52
CA ASP A 62 2.69 -16.13 -17.62
C ASP A 62 2.43 -15.83 -16.12
N LEU A 63 1.22 -15.36 -15.76
CA LEU A 63 0.90 -14.93 -14.39
C LEU A 63 1.16 -16.02 -13.34
N ALA A 64 0.75 -17.26 -13.62
CA ALA A 64 0.97 -18.39 -12.71
C ALA A 64 2.46 -18.62 -12.44
N VAL A 65 3.29 -18.57 -13.49
CA VAL A 65 4.75 -18.76 -13.41
C VAL A 65 5.41 -17.62 -12.65
N ALA A 66 4.93 -16.38 -12.85
CA ALA A 66 5.42 -15.22 -12.12
C ALA A 66 5.27 -15.39 -10.60
N LEU A 67 4.15 -15.99 -10.17
CA LEU A 67 3.72 -16.17 -8.78
C LEU A 67 4.29 -17.42 -8.08
N GLU A 68 4.72 -18.45 -8.82
CA GLU A 68 5.15 -19.72 -8.22
C GLU A 68 6.26 -19.51 -7.18
N GLY A 69 6.02 -19.94 -5.93
CA GLY A 69 7.00 -19.82 -4.86
C GLY A 69 7.27 -18.39 -4.37
N CYS A 70 6.39 -17.43 -4.65
CA CYS A 70 6.48 -16.08 -4.09
C CYS A 70 6.27 -16.07 -2.57
N ASP A 71 7.10 -15.29 -1.86
CA ASP A 71 6.97 -14.98 -0.44
C ASP A 71 6.23 -13.65 -0.22
N ILE A 72 6.42 -12.69 -1.14
CA ILE A 72 5.77 -11.38 -1.13
C ILE A 72 5.21 -11.08 -2.52
N VAL A 73 3.98 -10.58 -2.60
CA VAL A 73 3.33 -10.11 -3.82
C VAL A 73 2.85 -8.68 -3.60
N LEU A 74 3.27 -7.75 -4.46
CA LEU A 74 2.85 -6.35 -4.45
C LEU A 74 1.99 -6.08 -5.68
N ILE A 75 0.82 -5.48 -5.50
CA ILE A 75 -0.13 -5.20 -6.58
C ILE A 75 -0.30 -3.68 -6.75
N PRO A 76 0.55 -3.03 -7.55
CA PRO A 76 0.30 -1.68 -8.08
C PRO A 76 -0.56 -1.66 -9.35
N ALA A 77 -0.94 -2.83 -9.90
CA ALA A 77 -1.74 -2.93 -11.12
C ALA A 77 -3.06 -2.16 -11.03
N GLY A 78 -3.32 -1.33 -12.02
CA GLY A 78 -4.55 -0.59 -12.13
C GLY A 78 -4.48 0.37 -13.31
N VAL A 79 -5.61 0.97 -13.64
CA VAL A 79 -5.64 2.02 -14.66
C VAL A 79 -5.65 3.39 -13.99
N PRO A 80 -4.91 4.39 -14.50
CA PRO A 80 -5.12 5.76 -14.10
C PRO A 80 -6.48 6.25 -14.63
N ARG A 81 -7.05 7.26 -13.99
CA ARG A 81 -8.25 7.92 -14.51
C ARG A 81 -7.96 8.49 -15.90
N LYS A 82 -8.80 8.13 -16.88
CA LYS A 82 -8.72 8.68 -18.25
C LYS A 82 -9.77 9.77 -18.45
N PRO A 83 -9.55 10.74 -19.38
CA PRO A 83 -10.58 11.69 -19.78
C PRO A 83 -11.86 10.96 -20.19
N GLY A 84 -13.02 11.42 -19.68
CA GLY A 84 -14.32 10.81 -19.95
C GLY A 84 -14.73 9.65 -19.04
N MET A 85 -13.83 9.16 -18.18
CA MET A 85 -14.14 8.11 -17.20
C MET A 85 -14.74 8.69 -15.93
N ASP A 86 -15.89 8.15 -15.52
CA ASP A 86 -16.50 8.50 -14.23
C ASP A 86 -15.79 7.77 -13.07
N ARG A 87 -16.18 8.07 -11.82
CA ARG A 87 -15.55 7.47 -10.64
C ARG A 87 -15.90 5.97 -10.50
N SER A 88 -17.12 5.60 -10.86
CA SER A 88 -17.62 4.21 -10.80
C SER A 88 -16.93 3.30 -11.81
N ASP A 89 -16.69 3.78 -13.03
CA ASP A 89 -15.98 3.07 -14.09
C ASP A 89 -14.56 2.72 -13.65
N LEU A 90 -13.84 3.72 -13.13
CA LEU A 90 -12.49 3.53 -12.62
C LEU A 90 -12.46 2.52 -11.48
N PHE A 91 -13.42 2.63 -10.55
CA PHE A 91 -13.58 1.67 -9.47
C PHE A 91 -13.80 0.25 -9.99
N ASN A 92 -14.79 0.03 -10.86
CA ASN A 92 -15.15 -1.29 -11.39
C ASN A 92 -13.99 -1.94 -12.14
N ILE A 93 -13.23 -1.16 -12.92
CA ILE A 93 -12.05 -1.66 -13.64
C ILE A 93 -10.98 -2.12 -12.64
N ASN A 94 -10.60 -1.27 -11.67
CA ASN A 94 -9.57 -1.64 -10.72
C ASN A 94 -10.01 -2.76 -9.78
N ALA A 95 -11.28 -2.79 -9.38
CA ALA A 95 -11.89 -3.87 -8.60
C ALA A 95 -11.77 -5.22 -9.32
N GLY A 96 -12.12 -5.27 -10.62
CA GLY A 96 -11.96 -6.46 -11.44
C GLY A 96 -10.50 -6.89 -11.62
N ILE A 97 -9.58 -5.93 -11.83
CA ILE A 97 -8.14 -6.22 -11.92
C ILE A 97 -7.63 -6.84 -10.61
N VAL A 98 -7.95 -6.23 -9.45
CA VAL A 98 -7.53 -6.74 -8.14
C VAL A 98 -8.10 -8.12 -7.89
N LYS A 99 -9.40 -8.34 -8.11
CA LYS A 99 -10.03 -9.67 -7.96
C LYS A 99 -9.29 -10.74 -8.77
N ASN A 100 -9.09 -10.51 -10.07
CA ASN A 100 -8.43 -11.48 -10.95
C ASN A 100 -6.98 -11.80 -10.53
N LEU A 101 -6.22 -10.78 -10.14
CA LEU A 101 -4.84 -10.98 -9.69
C LEU A 101 -4.79 -11.71 -8.34
N VAL A 102 -5.71 -11.41 -7.43
CA VAL A 102 -5.80 -12.07 -6.12
C VAL A 102 -6.27 -13.52 -6.25
N GLU A 103 -7.17 -13.84 -7.19
CA GLU A 103 -7.52 -15.23 -7.51
C GLU A 103 -6.28 -16.02 -7.97
N ALA A 104 -5.44 -15.41 -8.82
CA ALA A 104 -4.18 -16.05 -9.23
C ALA A 104 -3.19 -16.22 -8.08
N VAL A 105 -3.10 -15.25 -7.15
CA VAL A 105 -2.29 -15.37 -5.93
C VAL A 105 -2.79 -16.53 -5.07
N ALA A 106 -4.11 -16.63 -4.87
CA ALA A 106 -4.74 -17.72 -4.13
C ALA A 106 -4.40 -19.10 -4.71
N ASP A 107 -4.42 -19.21 -6.05
CA ASP A 107 -4.19 -20.48 -6.74
C ASP A 107 -2.70 -20.89 -6.79
N ASN A 108 -1.75 -19.93 -6.78
CA ASN A 108 -0.33 -20.21 -7.07
C ASN A 108 0.63 -19.95 -5.91
N CYS A 109 0.32 -19.03 -4.99
CA CYS A 109 1.16 -18.71 -3.83
C CYS A 109 0.33 -18.27 -2.61
N PRO A 110 -0.64 -19.08 -2.14
CA PRO A 110 -1.60 -18.68 -1.09
C PRO A 110 -0.98 -18.32 0.27
N LYS A 111 0.31 -18.63 0.48
CA LYS A 111 1.05 -18.34 1.72
C LYS A 111 1.88 -17.06 1.64
N ALA A 112 1.90 -16.36 0.51
CA ALA A 112 2.64 -15.11 0.35
C ALA A 112 2.02 -13.96 1.16
N CYS A 113 2.83 -13.01 1.59
CA CYS A 113 2.33 -11.72 2.06
C CYS A 113 1.92 -10.86 0.85
N LEU A 114 0.71 -10.33 0.88
CA LEU A 114 0.08 -9.62 -0.22
C LEU A 114 -0.12 -8.14 0.13
N GLY A 115 0.60 -7.26 -0.56
CA GLY A 115 0.48 -5.80 -0.44
C GLY A 115 -0.33 -5.20 -1.58
N ILE A 116 -1.53 -4.71 -1.27
CA ILE A 116 -2.41 -3.99 -2.21
C ILE A 116 -2.02 -2.52 -2.24
N ILE A 117 -1.59 -2.06 -3.42
CA ILE A 117 -1.26 -0.66 -3.71
C ILE A 117 -2.34 -0.04 -4.63
N THR A 118 -3.05 -0.87 -5.38
CA THR A 118 -4.14 -0.45 -6.27
C THR A 118 -5.21 0.33 -5.52
N ASN A 119 -5.44 1.57 -5.95
CA ASN A 119 -6.48 2.42 -5.40
C ASN A 119 -7.88 2.08 -5.96
N PRO A 120 -8.95 2.30 -5.18
CA PRO A 120 -8.94 2.83 -3.80
C PRO A 120 -8.63 1.74 -2.74
N VAL A 121 -7.55 1.92 -1.96
CA VAL A 121 -7.05 0.88 -1.00
C VAL A 121 -8.10 0.49 0.05
N ASN A 122 -8.88 1.46 0.55
CA ASN A 122 -9.97 1.21 1.52
C ASN A 122 -10.91 0.10 1.06
N THR A 123 -11.15 0.01 -0.26
CA THR A 123 -12.09 -0.94 -0.87
C THR A 123 -11.39 -2.15 -1.49
N THR A 124 -10.25 -1.96 -2.17
CA THR A 124 -9.55 -3.04 -2.88
C THR A 124 -8.96 -4.09 -1.93
N VAL A 125 -8.62 -3.71 -0.70
CA VAL A 125 -8.23 -4.67 0.35
C VAL A 125 -9.41 -5.55 0.77
N ALA A 126 -10.62 -4.99 0.92
CA ALA A 126 -11.80 -5.78 1.21
C ALA A 126 -12.14 -6.75 0.06
N ILE A 127 -11.99 -6.31 -1.20
CA ILE A 127 -12.12 -7.18 -2.38
C ILE A 127 -11.11 -8.33 -2.31
N ALA A 128 -9.83 -8.03 -2.02
CA ALA A 128 -8.80 -9.05 -1.91
C ALA A 128 -9.13 -10.07 -0.80
N ALA A 129 -9.57 -9.59 0.37
CA ALA A 129 -9.95 -10.45 1.48
C ALA A 129 -11.11 -11.39 1.12
N GLU A 130 -12.22 -10.87 0.57
CA GLU A 130 -13.36 -11.70 0.17
C GLU A 130 -13.00 -12.68 -0.95
N THR A 131 -12.14 -12.26 -1.88
CA THR A 131 -11.64 -13.15 -2.94
C THR A 131 -10.84 -14.32 -2.36
N LEU A 132 -9.94 -14.06 -1.40
CA LEU A 132 -9.17 -15.10 -0.71
C LEU A 132 -10.07 -15.99 0.16
N LYS A 133 -11.12 -15.44 0.78
CA LYS A 133 -12.10 -16.19 1.58
C LYS A 133 -12.90 -17.13 0.67
N ALA A 134 -13.36 -16.66 -0.48
CA ALA A 134 -14.06 -17.47 -1.48
C ALA A 134 -13.19 -18.62 -2.00
N LYS A 135 -11.86 -18.42 -2.08
CA LYS A 135 -10.87 -19.46 -2.42
C LYS A 135 -10.47 -20.35 -1.22
N GLY A 136 -10.93 -20.05 -0.01
CA GLY A 136 -10.65 -20.84 1.20
C GLY A 136 -9.21 -20.74 1.72
N VAL A 137 -8.46 -19.72 1.31
CA VAL A 137 -7.02 -19.56 1.65
C VAL A 137 -6.71 -18.25 2.37
N TYR A 138 -7.74 -17.53 2.82
CA TYR A 138 -7.55 -16.24 3.47
C TYR A 138 -6.80 -16.37 4.80
N ASP A 139 -5.67 -15.68 4.87
CA ASP A 139 -4.93 -15.41 6.10
C ASP A 139 -4.87 -13.89 6.30
N LYS A 140 -5.64 -13.40 7.27
CA LYS A 140 -5.72 -11.96 7.58
C LYS A 140 -4.37 -11.35 7.95
N ASN A 141 -3.44 -12.15 8.48
CA ASN A 141 -2.12 -11.68 8.87
C ASN A 141 -1.18 -11.49 7.66
N LYS A 142 -1.64 -11.84 6.45
CA LYS A 142 -0.86 -11.77 5.22
C LYS A 142 -1.42 -10.82 4.17
N LEU A 143 -2.53 -10.13 4.46
CA LEU A 143 -3.12 -9.15 3.54
C LEU A 143 -2.96 -7.73 4.10
N PHE A 144 -2.39 -6.85 3.28
CA PHE A 144 -2.04 -5.50 3.65
C PHE A 144 -2.51 -4.50 2.59
N GLY A 145 -3.08 -3.38 3.01
CA GLY A 145 -3.16 -2.17 2.22
C GLY A 145 -1.93 -1.30 2.47
N VAL A 146 -1.21 -0.94 1.41
CA VAL A 146 0.02 -0.17 1.51
C VAL A 146 -0.30 1.32 1.65
N THR A 147 -0.34 1.80 2.90
CA THR A 147 -0.63 3.21 3.27
C THR A 147 0.62 4.03 3.57
N THR A 148 1.81 3.44 3.39
CA THR A 148 3.11 4.05 3.69
C THR A 148 3.35 5.38 2.97
N LEU A 149 2.64 5.65 1.86
CA LEU A 149 2.75 6.94 1.18
C LEU A 149 2.25 8.09 2.06
N ASP A 150 1.24 7.86 2.89
CA ASP A 150 0.71 8.88 3.80
C ASP A 150 1.72 9.16 4.90
N VAL A 151 2.35 8.10 5.44
CA VAL A 151 3.43 8.21 6.43
C VAL A 151 4.59 9.06 5.90
N ILE A 152 5.16 8.73 4.73
CA ILE A 152 6.32 9.49 4.22
C ILE A 152 5.97 10.94 3.86
N ARG A 153 4.72 11.22 3.48
CA ARG A 153 4.22 12.59 3.26
C ARG A 153 4.12 13.34 4.57
N SER A 154 3.55 12.73 5.60
CA SER A 154 3.46 13.31 6.93
C SER A 154 4.86 13.59 7.51
N GLU A 155 5.79 12.64 7.41
CA GLU A 155 7.19 12.82 7.82
C GLU A 155 7.82 14.03 7.10
N THR A 156 7.62 14.12 5.78
CA THR A 156 8.15 15.24 4.97
C THR A 156 7.57 16.58 5.38
N PHE A 157 6.24 16.70 5.48
CA PHE A 157 5.58 17.98 5.75
C PHE A 157 5.80 18.46 7.19
N VAL A 158 5.86 17.52 8.15
CA VAL A 158 6.20 17.85 9.54
C VAL A 158 7.65 18.32 9.64
N ALA A 159 8.59 17.63 8.99
CA ALA A 159 9.99 18.03 8.97
C ALA A 159 10.17 19.42 8.35
N GLU A 160 9.52 19.69 7.22
CA GLU A 160 9.52 21.00 6.55
C GLU A 160 8.99 22.11 7.46
N LEU A 161 7.81 21.90 8.07
CA LEU A 161 7.18 22.91 8.93
C LEU A 161 8.04 23.25 10.14
N LYS A 162 8.67 22.23 10.76
CA LYS A 162 9.39 22.37 12.03
C LYS A 162 10.88 22.60 11.86
N GLY A 163 11.39 22.61 10.63
CA GLY A 163 12.83 22.76 10.35
C GLY A 163 13.65 21.60 10.91
N LEU A 164 13.12 20.38 10.86
CA LEU A 164 13.77 19.17 11.39
C LEU A 164 14.43 18.36 10.27
N ASP A 165 15.38 17.51 10.64
CA ASP A 165 15.87 16.47 9.75
C ASP A 165 14.80 15.40 9.56
N VAL A 166 14.31 15.22 8.33
CA VAL A 166 13.26 14.26 7.98
C VAL A 166 13.64 12.82 8.37
N ALA A 167 14.93 12.47 8.37
CA ALA A 167 15.38 11.14 8.79
C ALA A 167 15.12 10.84 10.28
N SER A 168 14.88 11.89 11.09
CA SER A 168 14.57 11.77 12.52
C SER A 168 13.07 11.89 12.83
N VAL A 169 12.24 12.21 11.83
CA VAL A 169 10.80 12.42 11.99
C VAL A 169 10.07 11.13 11.69
N HIS A 170 9.25 10.69 12.63
CA HIS A 170 8.28 9.62 12.45
C HIS A 170 6.90 10.13 12.83
N VAL A 171 5.95 10.03 11.89
CA VAL A 171 4.57 10.45 12.10
C VAL A 171 3.68 9.23 11.96
N PRO A 172 3.02 8.77 13.05
CA PRO A 172 1.97 7.76 12.95
C PRO A 172 0.85 8.22 12.03
N VAL A 173 0.35 7.32 11.18
CA VAL A 173 -0.83 7.60 10.35
C VAL A 173 -1.76 6.39 10.44
N ILE A 174 -3.00 6.64 10.85
CA ILE A 174 -4.04 5.62 11.06
C ILE A 174 -5.27 5.89 10.18
N GLY A 175 -6.25 4.97 10.19
CA GLY A 175 -7.50 5.13 9.45
C GLY A 175 -7.55 4.37 8.13
N GLY A 176 -7.79 5.08 7.04
CA GLY A 176 -7.77 4.58 5.67
C GLY A 176 -6.68 5.25 4.82
N HIS A 177 -6.87 5.26 3.50
CA HIS A 177 -5.91 5.75 2.50
C HIS A 177 -6.55 6.72 1.49
N SER A 178 -7.66 7.36 1.85
CA SER A 178 -8.37 8.26 0.95
C SER A 178 -8.96 9.46 1.66
N GLY A 179 -8.52 10.67 1.29
CA GLY A 179 -9.06 11.93 1.78
C GLY A 179 -9.16 11.97 3.30
N THR A 180 -10.36 12.22 3.82
CA THR A 180 -10.62 12.35 5.27
C THR A 180 -10.41 11.08 6.08
N THR A 181 -10.28 9.91 5.42
CA THR A 181 -9.95 8.66 6.14
C THR A 181 -8.50 8.60 6.57
N ILE A 182 -7.62 9.44 6.03
CA ILE A 182 -6.20 9.50 6.41
C ILE A 182 -6.07 10.36 7.67
N LEU A 183 -5.60 9.77 8.78
CA LEU A 183 -5.47 10.47 10.05
C LEU A 183 -4.01 10.44 10.57
N PRO A 184 -3.22 11.51 10.34
CA PRO A 184 -1.90 11.66 10.95
C PRO A 184 -2.03 11.99 12.44
N LEU A 185 -1.36 11.24 13.31
CA LEU A 185 -1.37 11.48 14.76
C LEU A 185 -0.26 12.47 15.12
N LEU A 186 -0.49 13.74 14.81
CA LEU A 186 0.44 14.82 15.07
C LEU A 186 0.73 14.99 16.56
N SER A 187 -0.22 14.66 17.44
CA SER A 187 -0.04 14.68 18.89
C SER A 187 1.02 13.69 19.40
N GLN A 188 1.38 12.70 18.58
CA GLN A 188 2.30 11.62 18.93
C GLN A 188 3.68 11.75 18.28
N VAL A 189 3.93 12.84 17.54
CA VAL A 189 5.26 13.11 16.97
C VAL A 189 6.23 13.47 18.10
N LYS A 190 7.26 12.66 18.27
CA LYS A 190 8.22 12.82 19.37
C LYS A 190 9.03 14.11 19.23
N GLY A 191 9.13 14.84 20.34
CA GLY A 191 9.98 16.04 20.41
C GLY A 191 9.41 17.27 19.69
N VAL A 192 8.15 17.21 19.24
CA VAL A 192 7.50 18.30 18.50
C VAL A 192 6.15 18.59 19.13
N SER A 193 5.84 19.87 19.31
CA SER A 193 4.49 20.34 19.65
C SER A 193 3.91 21.12 18.48
N PHE A 194 2.60 21.00 18.27
CA PHE A 194 1.87 21.74 17.25
C PHE A 194 0.84 22.67 17.89
N THR A 195 0.65 23.85 17.30
CA THR A 195 -0.52 24.69 17.61
C THR A 195 -1.76 24.11 16.93
N ASP A 196 -2.95 24.49 17.40
CA ASP A 196 -4.21 24.05 16.79
C ASP A 196 -4.28 24.46 15.30
N GLU A 197 -3.71 25.61 14.94
CA GLU A 197 -3.63 26.11 13.57
C GLU A 197 -2.71 25.26 12.69
N GLU A 198 -1.57 24.80 13.23
CA GLU A 198 -0.67 23.89 12.55
C GLU A 198 -1.34 22.52 12.33
N VAL A 199 -2.05 21.99 13.34
CA VAL A 199 -2.80 20.73 13.21
C VAL A 199 -3.91 20.84 12.16
N ALA A 200 -4.68 21.93 12.20
CA ALA A 200 -5.77 22.20 11.29
C ALA A 200 -5.32 22.49 9.84
N SER A 201 -4.06 22.86 9.62
CA SER A 201 -3.50 23.09 8.28
C SER A 201 -2.72 21.89 7.73
N LEU A 202 -1.92 21.22 8.56
CA LEU A 202 -1.16 20.03 8.16
C LEU A 202 -2.06 18.85 7.82
N THR A 203 -3.09 18.59 8.63
CA THR A 203 -3.97 17.42 8.44
C THR A 203 -4.64 17.47 7.06
N PRO A 204 -5.30 18.57 6.63
CA PRO A 204 -5.85 18.66 5.29
C PRO A 204 -4.79 18.58 4.17
N ARG A 205 -3.59 19.14 4.35
CA ARG A 205 -2.52 19.01 3.35
C ARG A 205 -2.12 17.55 3.16
N ILE A 206 -1.95 16.79 4.24
CA ILE A 206 -1.65 15.36 4.20
C ILE A 206 -2.77 14.58 3.48
N GLN A 207 -4.02 14.82 3.86
CA GLN A 207 -5.21 14.19 3.26
C GLN A 207 -5.36 14.51 1.77
N ASN A 208 -4.91 15.68 1.32
CA ASN A 208 -5.03 16.15 -0.07
C ASN A 208 -3.72 16.08 -0.87
N ALA A 209 -2.66 15.51 -0.33
CA ALA A 209 -1.36 15.44 -1.00
C ALA A 209 -1.38 14.62 -2.31
N GLY A 210 -2.37 13.74 -2.48
CA GLY A 210 -2.65 13.08 -3.76
C GLY A 210 -3.13 14.06 -4.82
N THR A 211 -4.07 14.92 -4.45
CA THR A 211 -4.64 15.98 -5.31
C THR A 211 -3.57 17.00 -5.69
N GLU A 212 -2.73 17.42 -4.74
CA GLU A 212 -1.60 18.34 -4.98
C GLU A 212 -0.71 17.87 -6.14
N VAL A 213 -0.37 16.56 -6.18
CA VAL A 213 0.45 16.00 -7.27
C VAL A 213 -0.31 15.93 -8.59
N VAL A 214 -1.61 15.61 -8.58
CA VAL A 214 -2.44 15.55 -9.80
C VAL A 214 -2.55 16.94 -10.44
N GLU A 215 -2.76 17.97 -9.63
CA GLU A 215 -2.82 19.36 -10.06
C GLU A 215 -1.46 19.84 -10.60
N ALA A 216 -0.38 19.55 -9.88
CA ALA A 216 0.98 19.90 -10.31
C ALA A 216 1.39 19.18 -11.62
N LYS A 217 0.88 17.98 -11.87
CA LYS A 217 1.06 17.25 -13.14
C LYS A 217 0.11 17.69 -14.25
N ALA A 218 -0.73 18.70 -14.03
CA ALA A 218 -1.73 19.20 -14.99
C ALA A 218 -2.61 18.07 -15.56
N GLY A 219 -3.00 17.11 -14.73
CA GLY A 219 -3.81 15.95 -15.15
C GLY A 219 -3.03 14.82 -15.85
N GLY A 220 -1.70 14.91 -15.95
CA GLY A 220 -0.81 13.87 -16.49
C GLY A 220 -0.64 12.61 -15.63
N GLY A 221 -1.57 12.36 -14.70
CA GLY A 221 -1.56 11.24 -13.75
C GLY A 221 -1.30 11.66 -12.30
N SER A 222 -1.32 10.69 -11.39
CA SER A 222 -1.10 10.87 -9.95
C SER A 222 0.36 10.63 -9.54
N ALA A 223 0.61 10.59 -8.23
CA ALA A 223 1.91 10.23 -7.66
C ALA A 223 2.33 8.82 -8.10
N THR A 224 3.50 8.72 -8.73
CA THR A 224 4.08 7.45 -9.21
C THR A 224 5.38 7.15 -8.50
N LEU A 225 6.32 8.10 -8.52
CA LEU A 225 7.67 7.93 -7.96
C LEU A 225 7.65 7.82 -6.43
N SER A 226 6.98 8.74 -5.74
CA SER A 226 6.85 8.70 -4.28
C SER A 226 6.03 7.48 -3.82
N MET A 227 5.04 7.04 -4.59
CA MET A 227 4.33 5.80 -4.32
C MET A 227 5.25 4.57 -4.51
N GLY A 228 6.09 4.56 -5.55
CA GLY A 228 7.13 3.54 -5.74
C GLY A 228 8.07 3.45 -4.55
N GLN A 229 8.53 4.60 -4.03
CA GLN A 229 9.35 4.69 -2.81
C GLN A 229 8.61 4.19 -1.57
N ALA A 230 7.35 4.58 -1.37
CA ALA A 230 6.55 4.14 -0.24
C ALA A 230 6.32 2.62 -0.24
N ALA A 231 5.97 2.06 -1.41
CA ALA A 231 5.79 0.62 -1.57
C ALA A 231 7.10 -0.15 -1.41
N ALA A 232 8.24 0.41 -1.84
CA ALA A 232 9.55 -0.18 -1.61
C ALA A 232 9.90 -0.21 -0.11
N ARG A 233 9.68 0.90 0.63
CA ARG A 233 9.85 0.93 2.10
C ARG A 233 9.03 -0.17 2.77
N PHE A 234 7.73 -0.25 2.46
CA PHE A 234 6.86 -1.28 3.01
C PHE A 234 7.35 -2.71 2.70
N CYS A 235 7.73 -2.98 1.45
CA CYS A 235 8.26 -4.27 1.05
C CYS A 235 9.54 -4.62 1.81
N LEU A 236 10.47 -3.68 1.95
CA LEU A 236 11.73 -3.90 2.67
C LEU A 236 11.49 -4.14 4.16
N SER A 237 10.50 -3.49 4.76
CA SER A 237 10.03 -3.76 6.13
C SER A 237 9.49 -5.19 6.28
N LEU A 238 8.68 -5.67 5.33
CA LEU A 238 8.25 -7.09 5.31
C LEU A 238 9.45 -8.03 5.16
N VAL A 239 10.41 -7.72 4.31
CA VAL A 239 11.63 -8.53 4.12
C VAL A 239 12.47 -8.59 5.39
N ALA A 240 12.67 -7.47 6.08
CA ALA A 240 13.40 -7.42 7.35
C ALA A 240 12.68 -8.24 8.43
N ALA A 241 11.36 -8.08 8.55
CA ALA A 241 10.52 -8.88 9.45
C ALA A 241 10.60 -10.39 9.14
N MET A 242 10.59 -10.78 7.86
CA MET A 242 10.75 -12.17 7.41
C MET A 242 12.10 -12.79 7.78
N LYS A 243 13.11 -11.95 8.04
CA LYS A 243 14.42 -12.38 8.55
C LYS A 243 14.51 -12.41 10.08
N GLY A 244 13.41 -12.10 10.77
CA GLY A 244 13.33 -12.07 12.24
C GLY A 244 13.74 -10.74 12.86
N GLU A 245 13.82 -9.66 12.08
CA GLU A 245 14.04 -8.32 12.63
C GLU A 245 12.77 -7.78 13.29
N ASN A 246 12.94 -6.94 14.31
CA ASN A 246 11.84 -6.28 14.99
C ASN A 246 11.38 -5.06 14.17
N VAL A 247 10.29 -5.20 13.42
CA VAL A 247 9.77 -4.17 12.51
C VAL A 247 8.34 -3.79 12.90
N VAL A 248 8.08 -2.48 12.95
CA VAL A 248 6.74 -1.91 13.11
C VAL A 248 6.45 -0.99 11.94
N GLU A 249 5.32 -1.20 11.27
CA GLU A 249 4.84 -0.38 10.16
C GLU A 249 3.38 0.02 10.37
N TYR A 250 3.00 1.19 9.86
CA TYR A 250 1.59 1.58 9.80
C TYR A 250 1.00 1.09 8.47
N THR A 251 0.01 0.20 8.54
CA THR A 251 -0.58 -0.44 7.36
C THR A 251 -2.04 -0.84 7.59
N TYR A 252 -2.84 -0.79 6.52
CA TYR A 252 -4.26 -1.10 6.52
C TYR A 252 -4.49 -2.61 6.51
N VAL A 253 -4.94 -3.16 7.63
CA VAL A 253 -5.11 -4.61 7.85
C VAL A 253 -6.51 -4.91 8.38
N GLN A 254 -6.93 -6.16 8.32
CA GLN A 254 -8.15 -6.57 9.00
C GLN A 254 -7.94 -6.47 10.51
N THR A 255 -8.83 -5.78 11.20
CA THR A 255 -8.83 -5.71 12.67
C THR A 255 -9.84 -6.73 13.19
N ASP A 256 -9.49 -7.45 14.26
CA ASP A 256 -10.46 -8.27 14.97
C ASP A 256 -11.14 -7.42 16.03
N ASP A 257 -12.47 -7.47 16.10
CA ASP A 257 -13.26 -6.93 17.21
C ASP A 257 -13.00 -5.44 17.53
N SER A 258 -12.58 -4.64 16.54
CA SER A 258 -12.42 -3.19 16.67
C SER A 258 -13.75 -2.47 16.44
N ASP A 259 -14.07 -1.54 17.35
CA ASP A 259 -15.21 -0.63 17.19
C ASP A 259 -15.02 0.38 16.04
N ASP A 260 -13.80 0.53 15.50
CA ASP A 260 -13.53 1.51 14.44
C ASP A 260 -14.10 1.00 13.09
N ALA A 261 -13.50 -0.01 12.48
CA ALA A 261 -13.95 -0.64 11.22
C ALA A 261 -13.27 -2.00 11.01
N ALA A 262 -13.85 -2.88 10.18
CA ALA A 262 -13.32 -4.22 9.91
C ALA A 262 -11.92 -4.24 9.26
N PHE A 263 -11.56 -3.16 8.56
CA PHE A 263 -10.21 -2.90 8.12
C PHE A 263 -9.83 -1.48 8.55
N PHE A 264 -8.61 -1.32 9.06
CA PHE A 264 -8.12 -0.05 9.56
C PHE A 264 -6.59 -0.03 9.57
N ALA A 265 -5.99 1.13 9.29
CA ALA A 265 -4.56 1.32 9.35
C ALA A 265 -4.12 1.49 10.81
N HIS A 266 -3.31 0.55 11.29
CA HIS A 266 -2.76 0.51 12.64
C HIS A 266 -1.24 0.42 12.60
N PRO A 267 -0.54 0.75 13.69
CA PRO A 267 0.80 0.25 13.90
C PRO A 267 0.75 -1.27 14.03
N VAL A 268 1.55 -1.96 13.23
CA VAL A 268 1.56 -3.41 13.15
C VAL A 268 2.98 -3.90 13.32
N ARG A 269 3.17 -4.82 14.27
CA ARG A 269 4.40 -5.60 14.39
C ARG A 269 4.41 -6.66 13.30
N LEU A 270 5.40 -6.56 12.43
CA LEU A 270 5.63 -7.55 11.37
C LEU A 270 6.64 -8.58 11.86
N GLY A 271 6.45 -9.82 11.44
CA GLY A 271 7.40 -10.90 11.67
C GLY A 271 7.44 -11.91 10.54
N VAL A 272 7.89 -13.14 10.86
CA VAL A 272 8.24 -14.15 9.85
C VAL A 272 7.08 -14.59 8.96
N ASN A 273 5.84 -14.42 9.44
CA ASN A 273 4.62 -14.84 8.76
C ASN A 273 3.66 -13.69 8.44
N GLY A 274 4.14 -12.44 8.41
CA GLY A 274 3.29 -11.26 8.23
C GLY A 274 2.99 -10.58 9.57
N VAL A 275 1.72 -10.24 9.83
CA VAL A 275 1.29 -9.61 11.09
C VAL A 275 1.53 -10.56 12.26
N GLU A 276 2.34 -10.14 13.24
CA GLU A 276 2.45 -10.80 14.54
C GLU A 276 1.50 -10.19 15.57
N GLU A 277 1.36 -8.86 15.55
CA GLU A 277 0.57 -8.12 16.53
C GLU A 277 0.07 -6.80 15.92
N ILE A 278 -1.23 -6.53 16.07
CA ILE A 278 -1.80 -5.21 15.82
C ILE A 278 -1.65 -4.40 17.11
N LEU A 279 -0.81 -3.37 17.08
CA LEU A 279 -0.48 -2.55 18.24
C LEU A 279 -1.56 -1.48 18.46
N PRO A 280 -1.79 -1.04 19.70
CA PRO A 280 -2.62 0.12 19.98
C PRO A 280 -1.98 1.37 19.36
N TYR A 281 -2.79 2.22 18.73
CA TYR A 281 -2.32 3.51 18.20
C TYR A 281 -2.16 4.60 19.27
N GLY A 282 -2.38 4.28 20.55
CA GLY A 282 -2.19 5.21 21.67
C GLY A 282 -3.32 6.21 21.88
N GLU A 283 -3.07 7.20 22.74
CA GLU A 283 -4.04 8.25 23.07
C GLU A 283 -4.15 9.27 21.93
N LEU A 284 -5.39 9.66 21.62
CA LEU A 284 -5.70 10.66 20.61
C LEU A 284 -5.95 12.01 21.27
N SER A 285 -5.49 13.09 20.64
CA SER A 285 -5.93 14.44 20.98
C SER A 285 -7.42 14.63 20.65
N ALA A 286 -8.03 15.69 21.17
CA ALA A 286 -9.44 16.00 20.88
C ALA A 286 -9.72 16.17 19.38
N PHE A 287 -8.78 16.78 18.63
CA PHE A 287 -8.88 16.93 17.18
C PHE A 287 -8.82 15.58 16.46
N GLU A 288 -7.86 14.73 16.81
CA GLU A 288 -7.69 13.41 16.18
C GLU A 288 -8.86 12.48 16.50
N GLN A 289 -9.38 12.52 17.73
CA GLN A 289 -10.57 11.75 18.12
C GLN A 289 -11.79 12.17 17.29
N ALA A 290 -12.06 13.47 17.16
CA ALA A 290 -13.18 13.98 16.36
C ALA A 290 -13.01 13.64 14.86
N ALA A 291 -11.78 13.75 14.34
CA ALA A 291 -11.48 13.37 12.96
C ALA A 291 -11.69 11.87 12.70
N LYS A 292 -11.25 11.02 13.65
CA LYS A 292 -11.51 9.57 13.61
C LYS A 292 -13.00 9.30 13.55
N GLU A 293 -13.78 9.81 14.51
CA GLU A 293 -15.23 9.59 14.57
C GLU A 293 -15.93 10.03 13.27
N SER A 294 -15.55 11.18 12.72
CA SER A 294 -16.13 11.70 11.48
C SER A 294 -15.82 10.86 10.25
N MET A 295 -14.72 10.09 10.23
CA MET A 295 -14.33 9.31 9.04
C MET A 295 -14.89 7.89 9.02
N LEU A 296 -15.29 7.34 10.17
CA LEU A 296 -15.65 5.92 10.30
C LEU A 296 -16.82 5.50 9.41
N GLU A 297 -17.86 6.33 9.28
CA GLU A 297 -19.01 6.02 8.44
C GLU A 297 -18.59 5.86 6.97
N GLY A 298 -17.80 6.81 6.46
CA GLY A 298 -17.27 6.77 5.09
C GLY A 298 -16.37 5.55 4.87
N LEU A 299 -15.46 5.28 5.81
CA LEU A 299 -14.56 4.13 5.75
C LEU A 299 -15.31 2.79 5.75
N ARG A 300 -16.34 2.64 6.60
CA ARG A 300 -17.21 1.45 6.61
C ARG A 300 -17.98 1.31 5.31
N GLY A 301 -18.40 2.42 4.70
CA GLY A 301 -19.00 2.45 3.37
C GLY A 301 -18.04 1.94 2.29
N ASP A 302 -16.79 2.41 2.28
CA ASP A 302 -15.75 1.96 1.35
C ASP A 302 -15.46 0.45 1.48
N ILE A 303 -15.41 -0.06 2.72
CA ILE A 303 -15.21 -1.49 2.99
C ILE A 303 -16.41 -2.29 2.49
N LYS A 304 -17.64 -1.85 2.82
CA LYS A 304 -18.87 -2.51 2.40
C LYS A 304 -18.97 -2.59 0.89
N LEU A 305 -18.61 -1.53 0.16
CA LEU A 305 -18.58 -1.52 -1.29
C LEU A 305 -17.69 -2.64 -1.86
N GLY A 306 -16.54 -2.91 -1.22
CA GLY A 306 -15.60 -3.94 -1.67
C GLY A 306 -16.10 -5.35 -1.37
N VAL A 307 -16.70 -5.54 -0.20
CA VAL A 307 -17.36 -6.81 0.17
C VAL A 307 -18.51 -7.11 -0.79
N ASP A 308 -19.37 -6.12 -1.04
CA ASP A 308 -20.53 -6.27 -1.93
C ASP A 308 -20.11 -6.53 -3.38
N PHE A 309 -18.96 -6.03 -3.84
CA PHE A 309 -18.45 -6.29 -5.20
C PHE A 309 -18.12 -7.77 -5.44
N VAL A 310 -17.58 -8.47 -4.44
CA VAL A 310 -17.18 -9.88 -4.60
C VAL A 310 -18.37 -10.83 -4.43
N ASN A 311 -19.34 -10.47 -3.59
CA ASN A 311 -20.50 -11.30 -3.25
C ASN A 311 -21.69 -11.19 -4.23
N GLN A 312 -21.51 -10.45 -5.33
CA GLN A 312 -22.44 -10.40 -6.47
C GLN A 312 -22.26 -11.59 -7.40
#